data_AF-A0A957GU99-F1
#
_entry.id   AF-A0A957GU99-F1
#
_cell.length_a   1.000
_cell.length_b   1.000
_cell.length_c   1.000
_cell.angle_alpha   90.00
_cell.angle_beta   90.00
_cell.angle_gamma   90.00
#
_symmetry.space_group_name_H-M   'P 1'
#
loop_
_entity.id
_entity.type
_entity.pdbx_description
1 polymer ?
#
loop_
_entity_poly.entity_id
_entity_poly.type
_entity_poly.pdbx_seq_one_letter_code
_entity_poly.pdbx_strand_id
1 'polypeptide(L)'
;VWMGIKTAVSGLPITIPAVDEAVCLGAAMLAGVGSGVYASFADAVAQVQFASHTLPSDPALHRFYRQQYEQIYSTLYEALRETNALIRAGVVGRGE
;
A
#
# COMPACT_ATOMS: atom_id res chain seq x y z
N VAL A 1 9.13 1.29 12.92
CA VAL A 1 9.74 2.25 11.98
C VAL A 1 9.05 2.25 10.62
N TRP A 2 9.03 1.15 9.87
CA TRP A 2 8.44 1.07 8.52
C TRP A 2 7.01 1.63 8.40
N MET A 3 6.09 1.19 9.27
CA MET A 3 4.71 1.66 9.24
C MET A 3 4.56 3.15 9.58
N GLY A 4 5.46 3.70 10.42
CA GLY A 4 5.52 5.14 10.69
C GLY A 4 6.00 5.96 9.49
N ILE A 5 6.88 5.40 8.66
CA ILE A 5 7.25 6.04 7.39
C ILE A 5 6.03 6.11 6.47
N LYS A 6 5.24 5.03 6.38
CA LYS A 6 4.03 5.01 5.55
C LYS A 6 2.97 6.01 6.02
N THR A 7 2.75 6.14 7.33
CA THR A 7 1.82 7.17 7.86
C THR A 7 2.33 8.57 7.53
N ALA A 8 3.62 8.83 7.71
CA ALA A 8 4.23 10.12 7.38
C ALA A 8 4.14 10.45 5.88
N VAL A 9 4.51 9.53 4.99
CA VAL A 9 4.46 9.76 3.54
C VAL A 9 3.03 9.98 3.05
N SER A 10 2.08 9.15 3.49
CA SER A 10 0.66 9.28 3.09
C SER A 10 -0.05 10.47 3.76
N GLY A 11 0.43 10.91 4.93
CA GLY A 11 -0.24 11.92 5.73
C GLY A 11 -1.49 11.40 6.46
N LEU A 12 -1.77 10.10 6.40
CA LEU A 12 -2.97 9.47 6.95
C LEU A 12 -2.64 8.52 8.11
N PRO A 13 -3.54 8.39 9.10
CA PRO A 13 -3.42 7.32 10.09
C PRO A 13 -3.54 5.95 9.39
N ILE A 14 -2.79 4.96 9.88
CA ILE A 14 -2.83 3.59 9.35
C ILE A 14 -3.24 2.64 10.46
N THR A 15 -4.32 1.89 10.22
CA THR A 15 -4.76 0.79 11.08
C THR A 15 -4.12 -0.52 10.63
N ILE A 16 -3.51 -1.23 11.58
CA ILE A 16 -2.77 -2.46 11.35
C ILE A 16 -3.54 -3.60 12.02
N PRO A 17 -4.12 -4.53 11.24
CA PRO A 17 -4.73 -5.72 11.79
C PRO A 17 -3.66 -6.69 12.30
N ALA A 18 -3.91 -7.32 13.46
CA ALA A 18 -3.11 -8.41 14.00
C ALA A 18 -3.54 -9.74 13.36
N VAL A 19 -3.36 -9.83 12.04
CA VAL A 19 -3.67 -11.02 11.24
C VAL A 19 -2.46 -11.33 10.38
N ASP A 20 -1.78 -12.42 10.71
CA ASP A 20 -0.57 -12.83 9.99
C ASP A 20 -0.90 -13.28 8.56
N GLU A 21 -1.99 -14.03 8.39
CA GLU A 21 -2.41 -14.62 7.11
C GLU A 21 -3.70 -13.98 6.58
N ALA A 22 -3.67 -12.67 6.35
CA ALA A 22 -4.84 -11.90 5.92
C ALA A 22 -5.48 -12.44 4.62
N VAL A 23 -4.67 -12.99 3.71
CA VAL A 23 -5.15 -13.57 2.45
C VAL A 23 -5.93 -14.86 2.71
N CYS A 24 -5.40 -15.77 3.53
CA CYS A 24 -6.08 -17.01 3.88
C CYS A 24 -7.38 -16.74 4.65
N LEU A 25 -7.37 -15.75 5.55
CA LEU A 25 -8.57 -15.35 6.28
C LEU A 25 -9.66 -14.84 5.33
N GLY A 26 -9.31 -13.98 4.37
CA GLY A 26 -10.25 -13.50 3.36
C GLY A 26 -10.80 -14.62 2.48
N ALA A 27 -9.97 -15.59 2.09
CA ALA A 27 -10.41 -16.77 1.34
C ALA A 27 -11.38 -17.64 2.15
N ALA A 28 -11.12 -17.83 3.45
CA ALA A 28 -12.02 -18.57 4.34
C ALA A 28 -13.35 -17.85 4.53
N MET A 29 -13.36 -16.53 4.69
CA MET A 29 -14.59 -15.72 4.74
C MET A 29 -15.40 -15.87 3.44
N LEU A 30 -14.74 -15.76 2.29
CA LEU A 30 -15.37 -15.92 0.98
C LEU A 30 -15.99 -17.32 0.81
N ALA A 31 -15.26 -18.37 1.19
CA ALA A 31 -15.79 -19.73 1.18
C ALA A 31 -16.96 -19.90 2.16
N GLY A 32 -16.91 -19.28 3.33
CA GLY A 32 -17.99 -19.25 4.30
C GLY A 32 -19.27 -18.62 3.75
N VAL A 33 -19.16 -17.51 3.00
CA VAL A 33 -20.30 -16.92 2.29
C VAL A 33 -20.80 -17.85 1.19
N GLY A 34 -19.90 -18.40 0.37
CA GLY A 34 -20.27 -19.31 -0.74
C GLY A 34 -20.90 -20.63 -0.29
N SER A 35 -20.60 -21.07 0.94
CA SER A 35 -21.17 -22.28 1.56
C SER A 35 -22.41 -22.01 2.42
N GLY A 36 -22.80 -20.75 2.59
CA GLY A 36 -23.96 -20.36 3.41
C GLY A 36 -23.70 -20.36 4.92
N VAL A 37 -22.45 -20.47 5.36
CA VAL A 37 -22.06 -20.30 6.77
C VAL A 37 -22.27 -18.85 7.22
N TYR A 38 -21.99 -17.90 6.34
CA TYR A 38 -22.26 -16.47 6.55
C TYR A 38 -23.37 -16.02 5.60
N ALA A 39 -24.28 -15.17 6.10
CA ALA A 39 -25.40 -14.67 5.32
C ALA A 39 -24.97 -13.67 4.23
N SER A 40 -23.84 -13.00 4.43
CA SER A 40 -23.27 -12.03 3.48
C SER A 40 -21.80 -11.75 3.80
N PHE A 41 -21.11 -11.01 2.93
CA PHE A 41 -19.75 -10.51 3.21
C PHE A 41 -19.70 -9.59 4.43
N ALA A 42 -20.71 -8.74 4.61
CA ALA A 42 -20.79 -7.85 5.77
C ALA A 42 -20.94 -8.66 7.07
N ASP A 43 -21.74 -9.73 7.03
CA ASP A 43 -21.90 -10.68 8.14
C ASP A 43 -20.59 -11.40 8.45
N ALA A 44 -19.88 -11.91 7.43
CA ALA A 44 -18.57 -12.55 7.62
C ALA A 44 -17.54 -11.61 8.28
N VAL A 45 -17.47 -10.34 7.84
CA VAL A 45 -16.57 -9.34 8.43
C VAL A 45 -16.97 -8.97 9.86
N ALA A 46 -18.27 -8.86 10.14
CA ALA A 46 -18.76 -8.53 11.48
C ALA A 46 -18.51 -9.67 12.49
N GLN A 47 -18.59 -10.92 12.04
CA GLN A 47 -18.38 -12.09 12.89
C GLN A 47 -16.89 -12.39 13.14
N VAL A 48 -16.01 -12.09 12.19
CA VAL A 48 -14.57 -12.33 12.34
C VAL A 48 -13.90 -11.11 12.95
N GLN A 49 -13.64 -11.20 14.25
CA GLN A 49 -12.95 -10.16 15.01
C GLN A 49 -11.47 -10.47 15.15
N PHE A 50 -10.62 -9.47 14.93
CA PHE A 50 -9.19 -9.53 15.20
C PHE A 50 -8.74 -8.23 15.85
N ALA A 51 -7.70 -8.34 16.67
CA ALA A 51 -7.10 -7.14 17.27
C ALA A 51 -6.54 -6.25 16.16
N SER A 52 -6.56 -4.94 16.38
CA SER A 52 -5.89 -3.99 15.52
C SER A 52 -5.37 -2.82 16.35
N HIS A 53 -4.39 -2.11 15.81
CA HIS A 53 -3.91 -0.87 16.39
C HIS A 53 -3.70 0.17 15.30
N THR A 54 -3.95 1.44 15.64
CA THR A 54 -3.82 2.55 14.69
C THR A 54 -2.59 3.37 15.01
N LEU A 55 -1.74 3.57 14.01
CA LEU A 55 -0.63 4.52 14.08
C LEU A 55 -1.10 5.88 13.56
N PRO A 56 -0.96 6.96 14.36
CA PRO A 56 -1.30 8.30 13.89
C PRO A 56 -0.31 8.79 12.83
N SER A 57 -0.76 9.75 12.03
CA SER A 57 0.11 10.52 11.15
C SER A 57 0.76 11.66 11.94
N ASP A 58 2.06 11.87 11.73
CA ASP A 58 2.78 13.03 12.25
C ASP A 58 2.80 14.14 11.17
N PRO A 59 2.14 15.29 11.40
CA PRO A 59 2.08 16.37 10.43
C PRO A 59 3.45 16.98 10.07
N ALA A 60 4.42 16.98 10.99
CA ALA A 60 5.75 17.51 10.74
C ALA A 60 6.53 16.60 9.81
N LEU A 61 6.52 15.29 10.07
CA LEU A 61 7.12 14.29 9.18
C LEU A 61 6.41 14.27 7.82
N HIS A 62 5.08 14.42 7.78
CA HIS A 62 4.35 14.51 6.52
C HIS A 62 4.80 15.68 5.67
N ARG A 63 4.95 16.88 6.25
CA ARG A 63 5.46 18.05 5.52
C ARG A 63 6.87 17.80 4.99
N PHE A 64 7.75 17.22 5.80
CA PHE A 64 9.10 16.86 5.38
C PHE A 64 9.08 15.92 4.16
N TYR A 65 8.37 14.80 4.23
CA TYR A 65 8.31 13.85 3.11
C TYR A 65 7.62 14.43 1.86
N ARG A 66 6.60 15.28 2.05
CA ARG A 66 5.92 15.96 0.96
C ARG A 66 6.86 16.90 0.20
N GLN A 67 7.65 17.70 0.91
CA GLN A 67 8.65 18.57 0.28
C GLN A 67 9.68 17.76 -0.53
N GLN A 68 10.19 16.68 0.03
CA GLN A 68 11.15 15.81 -0.67
C GLN A 68 10.52 15.17 -1.91
N TYR A 69 9.24 14.76 -1.83
CA TYR A 69 8.51 14.23 -2.96
C TYR A 69 8.40 15.27 -4.09
N GLU A 70 7.94 16.47 -3.77
CA GLU A 70 7.71 17.56 -4.72
C GLU A 70 9.01 18.04 -5.39
N GLN A 71 10.09 18.19 -4.61
CA GLN A 71 11.34 18.76 -5.12
C GLN A 71 12.23 17.73 -5.83
N ILE A 72 12.26 16.49 -5.33
CA ILE A 72 13.23 15.49 -5.77
C ILE A 72 12.54 14.39 -6.57
N TYR A 73 11.60 13.66 -5.98
CA TYR A 73 11.06 12.45 -6.59
C TYR A 73 10.23 12.74 -7.85
N SER A 74 9.38 13.78 -7.82
CA SER A 74 8.60 14.20 -8.98
C SER A 74 9.51 14.65 -10.13
N THR A 75 10.52 15.46 -9.83
CA THR A 75 11.50 15.92 -10.83
C THR A 75 12.32 14.77 -11.40
N LEU A 76 12.76 13.84 -10.55
CA LEU A 76 13.54 12.68 -10.95
C LEU A 76 12.74 11.76 -11.89
N TYR A 77 11.46 11.54 -11.60
CA TYR A 77 10.58 10.76 -12.47
C TYR A 77 10.50 11.37 -13.86
N GLU A 78 10.24 12.67 -13.97
CA GLU A 78 10.17 13.33 -15.28
C GLU A 78 11.53 13.28 -16.02
N ALA A 79 12.63 13.54 -15.31
CA ALA A 79 13.97 13.50 -15.90
C ALA A 79 14.35 12.10 -16.45
N LEU A 80 13.90 11.03 -15.80
CA LEU A 80 14.19 9.65 -16.21
C LEU A 80 13.17 9.08 -17.19
N ARG A 81 12.05 9.76 -17.43
CA ARG A 81 10.92 9.23 -18.19
C ARG A 81 11.31 8.81 -19.61
N GLU A 82 11.99 9.70 -20.34
CA GLU A 82 12.41 9.44 -21.73
C GLU A 82 13.47 8.35 -21.79
N THR A 83 14.49 8.43 -20.94
CA THR A 83 15.55 7.42 -20.83
C THR A 83 14.97 6.04 -20.53
N ASN A 84 14.03 5.93 -19.59
CA ASN A 84 13.37 4.66 -19.28
C ASN A 84 12.50 4.15 -20.44
N ALA A 85 11.89 5.05 -21.23
CA ALA A 85 11.18 4.66 -22.44
C ALA A 85 12.11 4.07 -23.51
N LEU A 86 13.31 4.66 -23.68
CA LEU A 86 14.34 4.15 -24.59
C LEU A 86 14.92 2.80 -24.14
N ILE A 87 15.19 2.64 -22.84
CA ILE A 87 15.62 1.37 -22.25
C ILE A 87 14.56 0.29 -22.52
N ARG A 88 13.28 0.59 -22.27
CA ARG A 88 12.17 -0.33 -22.56
C ARG A 88 12.06 -0.69 -24.04
N ALA A 89 12.36 0.24 -24.93
CA ALA A 89 12.37 0.01 -26.38
C ALA A 89 13.59 -0.77 -26.88
N GLY A 90 14.55 -1.10 -26.01
CA GLY A 90 15.75 -1.87 -26.37
C GLY A 90 16.77 -1.09 -27.21
N VAL A 91 16.69 0.25 -27.23
CA VAL A 91 17.54 1.10 -28.09
C VAL A 91 19.00 1.15 -27.59
N VAL A 92 19.26 0.75 -26.35
CA VAL A 92 20.60 0.76 -25.73
C VAL A 92 21.48 -0.44 -26.14
N GLY A 93 21.03 -1.31 -27.07
CA GLY A 93 21.70 -2.59 -27.38
C GLY A 93 21.88 -2.97 -28.84
N ARG A 94 21.93 -2.04 -29.81
CA ARG A 94 22.30 -2.36 -31.21
C ARG A 94 23.40 -1.43 -31.71
N GLY A 95 24.61 -1.70 -31.24
CA GLY A 95 25.86 -1.17 -31.78
C GLY A 95 26.85 -2.30 -31.93
N GLU A 96 26.57 -3.20 -32.87
CA GLU A 96 27.56 -4.06 -33.55
C GLU A 96 27.23 -4.06 -35.05
#